data_AF-A0A8S3ZMZ6-F1
#
_entry.id   AF-A0A8S3ZMZ6-F1
#
_cell.length_a   1.000
_cell.length_b   1.000
_cell.length_c   1.000
_cell.angle_alpha   90.00
_cell.angle_beta   90.00
_cell.angle_gamma   90.00
#
_symmetry.space_group_name_H-M   'P 1'
#
loop_
_entity.id
_entity.type
_entity.pdbx_description
1 polymer ?
#
loop_
_entity_poly.entity_id
_entity_poly.type
_entity_poly.pdbx_seq_one_letter_code
_entity_poly.pdbx_strand_id
1 'polypeptide(L)'
;WDRYMRCDGSPDPVNQREINTYISLRQEDTTRDDAACVFEDSLMDLQLVKELEFLLLNSPLDLMSEEERHVHQQTIDTLRGLILSKLDMATLRVLCEATYLAHKETGNLEYTACIDDIDLCIWGNIMKNP
;
A
#
# COMPACT_ATOMS: atom_id res chain seq x y z
N TRP A 1 7.35 -19.44 14.48
CA TRP A 1 8.81 -19.65 14.41
C TRP A 1 9.43 -18.92 13.25
N ASP A 2 8.90 -19.07 12.01
CA ASP A 2 9.43 -18.37 10.84
C ASP A 2 9.47 -16.84 11.01
N ARG A 3 8.42 -16.24 11.58
CA ARG A 3 8.41 -14.79 11.86
C ARG A 3 9.48 -14.35 12.87
N TYR A 4 9.65 -15.08 13.97
CA TYR A 4 10.68 -14.79 14.98
C TYR A 4 12.12 -14.94 14.44
N MET A 5 12.29 -15.63 13.31
CA MET A 5 13.58 -15.77 12.62
C MET A 5 13.76 -14.75 11.48
N ARG A 6 12.72 -13.99 11.10
CA ARG A 6 12.84 -12.91 10.12
C ARG A 6 13.49 -11.70 10.79
N CYS A 7 14.71 -11.39 10.39
CA CYS A 7 15.40 -10.14 10.74
C CYS A 7 15.30 -9.12 9.59
N ASP A 8 14.10 -8.96 9.02
CA ASP A 8 13.85 -8.05 7.90
C ASP A 8 13.37 -6.66 8.34
N GLY A 9 13.11 -6.46 9.63
CA GLY A 9 12.61 -5.20 10.19
C GLY A 9 11.12 -4.95 9.93
N SER A 10 10.39 -5.93 9.39
CA SER A 10 8.93 -5.85 9.23
C SER A 10 8.23 -5.89 10.60
N PRO A 11 7.14 -5.12 10.79
CA PRO A 11 6.38 -5.16 12.05
C PRO A 11 5.69 -6.51 12.21
N ASP A 12 5.44 -6.95 13.44
CA ASP A 12 4.51 -8.05 13.70
C ASP A 12 3.05 -7.55 13.68
N PRO A 13 2.20 -7.94 12.72
CA PRO A 13 0.82 -7.51 12.61
C PRO A 13 -0.07 -8.13 13.70
N VAL A 14 0.39 -9.17 14.39
CA VAL A 14 -0.28 -9.68 15.58
C VAL A 14 0.04 -8.81 16.80
N ASN A 15 1.20 -8.15 16.82
CA ASN A 15 1.54 -7.16 17.84
C ASN A 15 0.89 -5.81 17.53
N GLN A 16 -0.23 -5.54 18.20
CA GLN A 16 -1.00 -4.30 18.02
C GLN A 16 -0.18 -3.02 18.24
N ARG A 17 0.83 -3.03 19.12
CA ARG A 17 1.65 -1.83 19.30
C ARG A 17 2.53 -1.56 18.08
N GLU A 18 3.16 -2.60 17.56
CA GLU A 18 4.07 -2.49 16.41
C GLU A 18 3.32 -2.08 15.16
N ILE A 19 2.20 -2.74 14.86
CA ILE A 19 1.42 -2.44 13.65
C ILE A 19 0.82 -1.03 13.67
N ASN A 20 0.33 -0.57 14.82
CA ASN A 20 -0.20 0.80 14.95
C ASN A 20 0.92 1.84 14.79
N THR A 21 2.10 1.58 15.36
CA THR A 21 3.27 2.45 15.17
C THR A 21 3.68 2.51 13.70
N TYR A 22 3.72 1.36 13.02
CA TYR A 22 4.00 1.27 11.60
C TYR A 22 2.99 2.07 10.76
N ILE A 23 1.69 1.88 10.98
CA ILE A 23 0.62 2.59 10.27
C ILE A 23 0.76 4.11 10.45
N SER A 24 0.97 4.58 11.69
CA SER A 24 1.13 6.01 11.97
C SER A 24 2.37 6.59 11.29
N LEU A 25 3.53 5.92 11.40
CA LEU A 25 4.75 6.36 10.73
C LEU A 25 4.58 6.41 9.22
N ARG A 26 3.93 5.41 8.63
CA ARG A 26 3.70 5.36 7.19
C ARG A 26 2.72 6.45 6.72
N GLN A 27 1.73 6.78 7.54
CA GLN A 27 0.79 7.86 7.25
C GLN A 27 1.46 9.24 7.31
N GLU A 28 2.37 9.44 8.28
CA GLU A 28 3.10 10.70 8.49
C GLU A 28 4.25 10.90 7.50
N ASP A 29 4.83 9.82 6.97
CA ASP A 29 5.92 9.91 5.99
C ASP A 29 5.41 10.50 4.67
N THR A 30 5.90 11.68 4.34
CA THR A 30 5.62 12.39 3.08
C THR A 30 6.85 12.47 2.16
N THR A 31 7.97 11.89 2.61
CA THR A 31 9.26 11.94 1.90
C THR A 31 9.33 10.94 0.74
N ARG A 32 8.52 9.89 0.79
CA ARG A 32 8.48 8.75 -0.15
C ARG A 32 7.14 8.60 -0.88
N ASP A 33 6.52 9.72 -1.21
CA ASP A 33 5.19 9.76 -1.82
C ASP A 33 5.20 9.75 -3.37
N ASP A 34 6.38 9.62 -4.01
CA ASP A 34 6.43 9.37 -5.46
C ASP A 34 5.91 7.97 -5.80
N ALA A 35 5.44 7.78 -7.03
CA ALA A 35 4.80 6.53 -7.42
C ALA A 35 5.72 5.31 -7.35
N ALA A 36 7.04 5.44 -7.53
CA ALA A 36 7.90 4.25 -7.39
C ALA A 36 8.02 3.85 -5.91
N CYS A 37 8.31 4.81 -5.03
CA CYS A 37 8.45 4.53 -3.59
C CYS A 37 7.13 4.04 -2.96
N VAL A 38 6.00 4.66 -3.32
CA VAL A 38 4.69 4.24 -2.81
C VAL A 38 4.40 2.78 -3.16
N PHE A 39 4.74 2.34 -4.37
CA PHE A 39 4.50 0.97 -4.81
C PHE A 39 5.39 -0.02 -4.05
N GLU A 40 6.67 0.32 -3.87
CA GLU A 40 7.64 -0.50 -3.15
C GLU A 40 7.19 -0.69 -1.71
N ASP A 41 6.84 0.41 -1.06
CA ASP A 41 6.43 0.39 0.34
C ASP A 41 5.04 -0.28 0.50
N SER A 42 4.16 -0.21 -0.51
CA SER A 42 2.87 -0.93 -0.52
C SER A 42 3.00 -2.45 -0.63
N LEU A 43 4.13 -2.99 -1.10
CA LEU A 43 4.38 -4.44 -1.02
C LEU A 43 4.42 -4.92 0.43
N MET A 44 5.08 -4.16 1.31
CA MET A 44 5.13 -4.46 2.75
C MET A 44 3.72 -4.41 3.36
N ASP A 45 2.94 -3.37 3.04
CA ASP A 45 1.56 -3.23 3.53
C ASP A 45 0.70 -4.44 3.11
N LEU A 46 0.81 -4.86 1.84
CA LEU A 46 0.10 -6.04 1.32
C LEU A 46 0.57 -7.33 1.98
N GLN A 47 1.86 -7.46 2.26
CA GLN A 47 2.38 -8.64 2.97
C GLN A 47 1.77 -8.74 4.37
N LEU A 48 1.69 -7.63 5.11
CA LEU A 48 1.07 -7.58 6.44
C LEU A 48 -0.42 -7.95 6.39
N VAL A 49 -1.15 -7.47 5.37
CA VAL A 49 -2.54 -7.88 5.11
C VAL A 49 -2.64 -9.38 4.87
N LYS A 50 -1.84 -9.93 3.95
CA LYS A 50 -1.84 -11.37 3.62
C LYS A 50 -1.57 -12.24 4.85
N GLU A 51 -0.67 -11.80 5.74
CA GLU A 51 -0.34 -12.53 6.96
C GLU A 51 -1.50 -12.54 7.97
N LEU A 52 -2.21 -11.41 8.14
CA LEU A 52 -3.41 -11.35 8.99
C LEU A 52 -4.56 -12.17 8.41
N GLU A 53 -4.79 -12.10 7.10
CA GLU A 53 -5.81 -12.92 6.44
C GLU A 53 -5.52 -14.40 6.58
N PHE A 54 -4.24 -14.79 6.41
CA PHE A 54 -3.81 -16.16 6.64
C PHE A 54 -4.05 -16.59 8.09
N LEU A 55 -3.72 -15.75 9.07
CA LEU A 55 -4.00 -16.02 10.48
C LEU A 55 -5.50 -16.25 10.73
N LEU A 56 -6.35 -15.36 10.22
CA LEU A 56 -7.80 -15.45 10.40
C LEU A 56 -8.40 -16.69 9.73
N LEU A 57 -7.90 -17.08 8.57
CA LEU A 57 -8.39 -18.24 7.82
C LEU A 57 -7.96 -19.57 8.47
N ASN A 58 -6.75 -19.63 9.03
CA ASN A 58 -6.16 -20.88 9.53
C ASN A 58 -6.31 -21.06 11.04
N SER A 59 -6.77 -20.04 11.78
CA SER A 59 -6.98 -20.14 13.23
C SER A 59 -8.28 -20.88 13.56
N PRO A 60 -8.22 -21.98 14.33
CA PRO A 60 -9.41 -22.65 14.86
C PRO A 60 -10.32 -21.68 15.62
N LEU A 61 -11.65 -21.88 15.54
CA LEU A 61 -12.64 -21.00 16.15
C LEU A 61 -12.50 -20.90 17.67
N ASP A 62 -11.94 -21.92 18.29
CA ASP A 62 -11.71 -22.11 19.71
C ASP A 62 -10.38 -21.55 20.23
N LEU A 63 -9.45 -21.17 19.34
CA LEU A 63 -8.13 -20.63 19.71
C LEU A 63 -8.03 -19.11 19.63
N MET A 64 -9.06 -18.42 19.16
CA MET A 64 -9.09 -16.97 19.00
C MET A 64 -10.45 -16.44 19.43
N SER A 65 -10.47 -15.42 20.29
CA SER A 65 -11.71 -14.78 20.69
C SER A 65 -12.33 -13.97 19.53
N GLU A 66 -13.62 -13.67 19.63
CA GLU A 66 -14.30 -12.80 18.66
C GLU A 66 -13.70 -11.37 18.67
N GLU A 67 -13.27 -10.91 19.84
CA GLU A 67 -12.61 -9.62 20.03
C GLU A 67 -11.27 -9.57 19.29
N GLU A 68 -10.43 -10.62 19.43
CA GLU A 68 -9.16 -10.72 18.72
C GLU A 68 -9.35 -10.79 17.19
N ARG A 69 -10.34 -11.56 16.72
CA ARG A 69 -10.70 -11.57 15.29
C ARG A 69 -11.11 -10.20 14.80
N HIS A 70 -11.93 -9.50 15.56
CA HIS A 70 -12.40 -8.17 15.21
C HIS A 70 -11.23 -7.18 15.09
N VAL A 71 -10.30 -7.22 16.06
CA VAL A 71 -9.10 -6.37 16.05
C VAL A 71 -8.21 -6.65 14.83
N HIS A 72 -7.98 -7.92 14.47
CA HIS A 72 -7.22 -8.26 13.26
C HIS A 72 -7.94 -7.81 11.98
N GLN A 73 -9.27 -7.97 11.91
CA GLN A 73 -10.05 -7.49 10.77
C GLN A 73 -9.97 -5.97 10.61
N GLN A 74 -10.11 -5.23 11.72
CA GLN A 74 -9.94 -3.76 11.72
C GLN A 74 -8.54 -3.35 11.26
N THR A 75 -7.51 -4.10 11.68
CA THR A 75 -6.13 -3.85 11.26
C THR A 75 -5.96 -4.07 9.75
N ILE A 76 -6.55 -5.13 9.19
CA ILE A 76 -6.58 -5.38 7.73
C ILE A 76 -7.25 -4.22 7.00
N ASP A 77 -8.41 -3.78 7.46
CA ASP A 77 -9.16 -2.71 6.80
C ASP A 77 -8.40 -1.37 6.86
N THR A 78 -7.71 -1.11 7.97
CA THR A 78 -6.86 0.07 8.13
C THR A 78 -5.66 0.04 7.18
N LEU A 79 -4.96 -1.09 7.06
CA LEU A 79 -3.85 -1.25 6.11
C LEU A 79 -4.31 -1.10 4.66
N ARG A 80 -5.47 -1.66 4.30
CA ARG A 80 -6.07 -1.47 2.96
C ARG A 80 -6.39 -0.01 2.69
N GLY A 81 -6.98 0.68 3.66
CA GLY A 81 -7.24 2.12 3.56
C GLY A 81 -5.97 2.94 3.39
N LEU A 82 -4.89 2.58 4.10
CA LEU A 82 -3.58 3.21 3.98
C LEU A 82 -2.99 3.03 2.57
N ILE A 83 -3.01 1.81 2.03
CA ILE A 83 -2.55 1.52 0.67
C ILE A 83 -3.29 2.38 -0.35
N LEU A 84 -4.63 2.38 -0.29
CA LEU A 84 -5.45 3.17 -1.20
C LEU A 84 -5.13 4.66 -1.10
N SER A 85 -5.04 5.21 0.12
CA SER A 85 -4.72 6.62 0.32
C SER A 85 -3.34 7.00 -0.23
N LYS A 86 -2.34 6.11 -0.10
CA LYS A 86 -1.00 6.36 -0.64
C LYS A 86 -0.98 6.27 -2.16
N LEU A 87 -1.66 5.29 -2.75
CA LEU A 87 -1.82 5.16 -4.20
C LEU A 87 -2.57 6.35 -4.82
N ASP A 88 -3.60 6.85 -4.14
CA ASP A 88 -4.33 8.06 -4.57
C ASP A 88 -3.42 9.29 -4.59
N MET A 89 -2.58 9.48 -3.56
CA MET A 89 -1.60 10.56 -3.55
C MET A 89 -0.56 10.42 -4.66
N ALA A 90 -0.01 9.22 -4.87
CA ALA A 90 0.94 8.96 -5.95
C ALA A 90 0.31 9.26 -7.32
N THR A 91 -0.92 8.80 -7.53
CA THR A 91 -1.70 9.06 -8.75
C THR A 91 -1.93 10.56 -8.94
N LEU A 92 -2.33 11.28 -7.90
CA LEU A 92 -2.52 12.73 -7.96
C LEU A 92 -1.23 13.46 -8.33
N ARG A 93 -0.08 13.06 -7.77
CA ARG A 93 1.22 13.66 -8.13
C ARG A 93 1.55 13.45 -9.60
N VAL A 94 1.40 12.23 -10.11
CA VAL A 94 1.59 11.94 -11.55
C VAL A 94 0.65 12.79 -12.41
N LEU A 95 -0.60 12.97 -11.98
CA LEU A 95 -1.57 13.81 -12.68
C LEU A 95 -1.23 15.31 -12.63
N CYS A 96 -0.66 15.81 -11.53
CA CYS A 96 -0.17 17.20 -11.45
C CYS A 96 1.02 17.44 -12.37
N GLU A 97 1.86 16.42 -12.57
CA GLU A 97 3.03 16.45 -13.47
C GLU A 97 2.70 16.02 -14.90
N ALA A 98 1.44 15.70 -15.17
CA ALA A 98 0.97 15.11 -16.41
C ALA A 98 1.39 15.90 -17.66
N THR A 99 1.33 17.23 -17.61
CA THR A 99 1.75 18.11 -18.72
C THR A 99 3.25 18.00 -19.02
N TYR A 100 4.07 17.76 -18.00
CA TYR A 100 5.52 17.55 -18.17
C TYR A 100 5.83 16.15 -18.66
N LEU A 101 5.09 15.15 -18.19
CA LEU A 101 5.22 13.75 -18.58
C LEU A 101 4.62 13.46 -19.96
N ALA A 102 3.76 14.33 -20.49
CA ALA A 102 3.14 14.19 -21.80
C ALA A 102 4.17 14.20 -22.93
N HIS A 103 3.94 13.35 -23.93
CA HIS A 103 4.72 13.36 -25.14
C HIS A 103 4.50 14.67 -25.92
N LYS A 104 5.56 15.48 -26.05
CA LYS A 104 5.48 16.87 -26.56
C LYS A 104 4.83 17.03 -27.92
N GLU A 105 4.94 16.03 -28.79
CA GLU A 105 4.41 16.08 -30.15
C GLU A 105 2.94 15.64 -30.26
N THR A 106 2.50 14.71 -29.40
CA THR A 106 1.17 14.09 -29.49
C THR A 106 0.23 14.58 -28.40
N GLY A 107 0.76 15.15 -27.32
CA GLY A 107 -0.02 15.54 -26.15
C GLY A 107 -0.53 14.37 -25.32
N ASN A 108 -0.11 13.15 -25.63
CA ASN A 108 -0.53 11.96 -24.91
C ASN A 108 0.37 11.75 -23.69
N LEU A 109 -0.26 11.52 -22.54
CA LEU A 109 0.37 10.98 -21.34
C LEU A 109 0.31 9.45 -21.42
N GLU A 110 1.47 8.83 -21.25
CA GLU A 110 1.62 7.40 -21.05
C GLU A 110 2.60 7.23 -19.89
N TYR A 111 2.07 6.93 -18.71
CA TYR A 111 2.85 6.67 -17.52
C TYR A 111 2.59 5.25 -17.04
N THR A 112 3.67 4.50 -16.82
CA THR A 112 3.61 3.15 -16.28
C THR A 112 4.64 3.00 -15.18
N ALA A 113 4.19 2.64 -13.98
CA ALA A 113 5.03 2.22 -12.87
C ALA A 113 4.70 0.75 -12.56
N CYS A 114 5.72 -0.11 -12.52
CA CYS A 114 5.60 -1.54 -12.28
C CYS A 114 6.48 -1.92 -11.10
N ILE A 115 5.94 -2.63 -10.12
CA ILE A 115 6.70 -3.23 -9.02
C ILE A 115 6.14 -4.61 -8.70
N ASP A 116 6.95 -5.65 -8.96
CA ASP A 116 6.66 -7.08 -8.78
C ASP A 116 5.25 -7.53 -9.20
N ASP A 117 4.26 -7.38 -8.30
CA ASP A 117 2.87 -7.82 -8.47
C ASP A 117 1.87 -6.66 -8.72
N ILE A 118 2.32 -5.40 -8.79
CA ILE A 118 1.47 -4.21 -8.90
C ILE A 118 1.91 -3.32 -10.07
N ASP A 119 0.96 -3.00 -10.94
CA ASP A 119 1.14 -2.06 -12.06
C ASP A 119 0.20 -0.86 -11.93
N LEU A 120 0.74 0.35 -12.10
CA LEU A 120 -0.01 1.59 -12.31
C LEU A 120 0.22 2.11 -13.71
N CYS A 121 -0.86 2.09 -14.49
CA CYS A 121 -0.90 2.60 -15.84
C CYS A 121 -1.83 3.81 -15.89
N ILE A 122 -1.28 4.98 -16.19
CA ILE A 122 -2.04 6.22 -16.35
C ILE A 122 -1.87 6.69 -17.79
N TRP A 123 -2.93 6.57 -18.58
CA TRP A 123 -2.96 7.00 -19.97
C TRP A 123 -3.99 8.09 -20.16
N GLY A 124 -3.64 9.14 -20.91
CA GLY A 124 -4.56 10.26 -21.15
C GLY A 124 -4.13 11.14 -22.33
N ASN A 125 -5.08 11.84 -22.94
CA ASN A 125 -4.77 12.88 -23.92
C ASN A 125 -4.93 14.25 -23.28
N ILE A 126 -3.83 14.97 -23.10
CA ILE A 126 -3.81 16.24 -22.36
C ILE A 126 -4.10 17.42 -23.29
N MET A 127 -3.91 17.28 -24.61
CA MET A 127 -4.15 18.38 -25.55
C MET A 127 -5.58 18.47 -26.10
N LYS A 128 -6.43 17.46 -25.86
CA LYS A 128 -7.81 17.47 -26.39
C LYS A 128 -8.80 18.39 -25.67
N ASN A 129 -8.41 19.01 -24.55
CA ASN A 129 -9.19 20.05 -23.87
C ASN A 129 -8.29 21.25 -23.51
N PRO A 130 -8.21 22.28 -24.37
CA PRO A 130 -7.75 23.61 -23.96
C PRO A 130 -8.71 24.28 -22.98
#